data_AF-A0A5B0DY79-F1
#
_entry.id   AF-A0A5B0DY79-F1
#
_cell.length_a   1.000
_cell.length_b   1.000
_cell.length_c   1.000
_cell.angle_alpha   90.00
_cell.angle_beta   90.00
_cell.angle_gamma   90.00
#
_symmetry.space_group_name_H-M   'P 1'
#
loop_
_entity.id
_entity.type
_entity.pdbx_description
1 polymer ?
#
loop_
_entity_poly.entity_id
_entity_poly.type
_entity_poly.pdbx_seq_one_letter_code
_entity_poly.pdbx_strand_id
1 'polypeptide(L)' 'MSPSLATVNSPSIDQTLALIEKGQQLAGHHPSSEAIDRARRVLDGTTDVIAARAELAAKYQRARA' A
#
# COMPACT_ATOMS: atom_id res chain seq x y z
N MET A 1 16.29 15.61 31.98
CA MET A 1 16.85 14.99 30.76
C MET A 1 15.71 14.29 30.06
N SER A 2 15.13 14.91 29.04
CA SER A 2 14.07 14.31 28.25
C SER A 2 14.67 13.25 27.31
N PRO A 3 14.07 12.06 27.17
CA PRO A 3 14.58 11.07 26.23
C PRO A 3 14.52 11.67 24.81
N SER A 4 15.69 11.76 24.16
CA SER A 4 15.77 12.03 22.73
C SER A 4 14.98 10.93 22.03
N LEU A 5 13.99 11.34 21.24
CA LEU A 5 13.23 10.44 20.38
C LEU A 5 14.25 9.74 19.47
N ALA A 6 14.63 8.52 19.85
CA ALA A 6 15.47 7.66 19.04
C ALA A 6 14.91 7.72 17.62
N THR A 7 15.75 8.10 16.65
CA THR A 7 15.42 8.13 15.22
C THR A 7 14.56 6.91 14.90
N VAL A 8 13.26 7.14 14.71
CA VAL A 8 12.34 6.06 14.33
C VAL A 8 12.80 5.67 12.95
N ASN A 9 13.47 4.52 12.86
CA ASN A 9 13.90 3.98 11.58
C ASN A 9 12.61 3.70 10.80
N SER A 10 12.34 4.49 9.77
CA SER A 10 11.14 4.31 8.94
C SER A 10 11.11 2.87 8.46
N PRO A 11 9.95 2.18 8.54
CA PRO A 11 9.85 0.80 8.08
C PRO A 11 10.24 0.72 6.61
N SER A 12 10.90 -0.36 6.22
CA SER A 12 11.17 -0.62 4.80
C SER A 12 9.87 -0.73 4.01
N ILE A 13 9.93 -0.60 2.69
CA ILE A 13 8.75 -0.81 1.83
C ILE A 13 8.17 -2.21 2.05
N ASP A 14 9.01 -3.23 2.15
CA ASP A 14 8.56 -4.61 2.38
C ASP A 14 7.89 -4.78 3.76
N GLN A 15 8.43 -4.14 4.81
CA GLN A 15 7.79 -4.13 6.13
C GLN A 15 6.45 -3.40 6.09
N THR A 16 6.39 -2.28 5.36
CA THR A 16 5.15 -1.50 5.19
C THR A 16 4.09 -2.31 4.44
N LEU A 17 4.47 -3.02 3.37
CA LEU A 17 3.57 -3.90 2.63
C LEU A 17 3.06 -5.05 3.49
N ALA A 18 3.92 -5.68 4.30
CA ALA A 18 3.51 -6.73 5.23
C ALA A 18 2.49 -6.21 6.28
N LEU A 19 2.68 -4.98 6.79
CA LEU A 19 1.73 -4.34 7.69
C LEU A 19 0.39 -4.04 7.02
N ILE A 20 0.42 -3.53 5.78
CA ILE A 20 -0.79 -3.29 4.98
C ILE A 20 -1.55 -4.59 4.76
N GLU A 21 -0.87 -5.63 4.29
CA GLU A 21 -1.47 -6.94 4.03
C GLU A 21 -2.08 -7.54 5.30
N LYS A 22 -1.33 -7.52 6.41
CA LYS A 22 -1.83 -8.05 7.68
C LYS A 22 -3.03 -7.26 8.20
N GLY A 23 -3.01 -5.93 8.07
CA GLY A 23 -4.13 -5.08 8.43
C GLY A 23 -5.40 -5.41 7.64
N GLN A 24 -5.27 -5.66 6.33
CA GLN A 24 -6.39 -6.10 5.49
C GLN A 24 -6.91 -7.48 5.93
N GLN A 25 -6.03 -8.45 6.18
CA GLN A 25 -6.42 -9.79 6.65
C GLN A 25 -7.16 -9.74 7.98
N LEU A 26 -6.70 -8.91 8.94
CA LEU A 26 -7.37 -8.72 10.22
C LEU A 26 -8.76 -8.09 10.07
N ALA A 27 -8.98 -7.30 9.02
CA ALA A 27 -10.29 -6.79 8.65
C ALA A 27 -11.16 -7.79 7.84
N GLY A 28 -10.67 -9.02 7.61
CA GLY A 28 -11.35 -10.04 6.81
C GLY A 28 -11.19 -9.84 5.29
N HIS A 29 -10.32 -8.94 4.84
CA HIS A 29 -10.04 -8.68 3.44
C HIS A 29 -8.78 -9.41 2.96
N HIS A 30 -8.84 -9.93 1.74
CA HIS A 30 -7.71 -10.62 1.10
C HIS A 30 -7.38 -9.89 -0.20
N PRO A 31 -6.48 -8.87 -0.14
CA PRO A 31 -6.10 -8.13 -1.33
C PRO A 31 -5.43 -9.05 -2.35
N SER A 32 -5.74 -8.84 -3.64
CA SER A 32 -5.06 -9.52 -4.74
C SER A 32 -3.60 -9.08 -4.86
N SER A 33 -2.77 -9.90 -5.50
CA SER A 33 -1.38 -9.56 -5.82
C SER A 33 -1.27 -8.23 -6.56
N GLU A 34 -2.17 -7.94 -7.52
CA GLU A 34 -2.23 -6.66 -8.21
C GLU A 34 -2.50 -5.47 -7.26
N ALA A 35 -3.28 -5.67 -6.19
CA ALA A 35 -3.54 -4.61 -5.21
C ALA A 35 -2.31 -4.33 -4.34
N ILE A 36 -1.58 -5.38 -3.96
CA ILE A 36 -0.31 -5.26 -3.25
C ILE A 36 0.76 -4.60 -4.13
N ASP A 37 0.82 -4.97 -5.41
CA ASP A 37 1.75 -4.39 -6.38
C ASP A 37 1.50 -2.89 -6.63
N ARG A 38 0.23 -2.47 -6.76
CA ARG A 38 -0.12 -1.04 -6.77
C ARG A 38 0.33 -0.32 -5.50
N ALA A 39 0.12 -0.92 -4.32
CA ALA A 39 0.55 -0.33 -3.06
C ALA A 39 2.07 -0.17 -3.02
N ARG A 40 2.83 -1.15 -3.54
CA ARG A 40 4.30 -1.07 -3.66
C ARG A 40 4.73 0.12 -4.51
N ARG A 41 4.15 0.27 -5.71
CA ARG A 41 4.49 1.39 -6.61
C ARG A 41 4.20 2.77 -6.00
N VAL A 42 3.18 2.86 -5.15
CA VAL A 42 2.87 4.12 -4.44
C VAL A 42 3.93 4.39 -3.35
N LEU A 43 4.34 3.35 -2.62
CA LEU A 43 5.32 3.47 -1.53
C LEU A 43 6.75 3.72 -2.03
N ASP A 44 7.12 3.16 -3.18
CA ASP A 44 8.44 3.36 -3.80
C ASP A 44 8.53 4.61 -4.69
N GLY A 45 7.41 5.30 -4.91
CA GLY A 45 7.32 6.53 -5.69
C GLY A 45 7.29 6.33 -7.21
N THR A 46 7.26 5.10 -7.70
CA THR A 46 7.10 4.79 -9.13
C THR A 46 5.77 5.30 -9.68
N THR A 47 4.73 5.40 -8.83
CA THR A 47 3.48 6.07 -9.15
C THR A 47 3.01 6.95 -8.00
N ASP A 48 2.24 8.00 -8.30
CA ASP A 48 1.51 8.73 -7.28
C ASP A 48 0.14 8.08 -6.96
N VAL A 49 -0.49 8.55 -5.88
CA VAL A 49 -1.79 8.06 -5.40
C VAL A 49 -2.93 8.34 -6.38
N ILE A 50 -2.87 9.44 -7.14
CA ILE A 50 -3.91 9.83 -8.09
C ILE A 50 -3.91 8.86 -9.28
N ALA A 51 -2.74 8.61 -9.85
CA ALA A 51 -2.52 7.65 -10.92
C ALA A 51 -2.89 6.21 -10.49
N ALA A 52 -2.52 5.79 -9.28
CA ALA A 52 -2.90 4.48 -8.75
C ALA A 52 -4.44 4.33 -8.59
N ARG A 53 -5.14 5.39 -8.20
CA ARG A 53 -6.61 5.42 -8.14
C ARG A 53 -7.25 5.37 -9.53
N ALA A 54 -6.67 6.06 -10.51
CA ALA A 54 -7.14 6.00 -11.89
C ALA A 54 -6.98 4.58 -12.48
N GLU A 55 -5.87 3.91 -12.23
CA GLU A 55 -5.65 2.50 -12.60
C GLU A 55 -6.73 1.60 -11.99
N LEU A 56 -7.03 1.77 -10.70
CA LEU A 56 -8.05 1.00 -10.00
C LEU A 56 -9.45 1.23 -10.59
N ALA A 57 -9.80 2.48 -10.88
CA ALA A 57 -11.08 2.83 -11.49
C ALA A 57 -11.22 2.20 -12.89
N ALA A 58 -10.17 2.28 -13.72
CA ALA A 58 -10.15 1.68 -15.05
C ALA A 58 -10.33 0.16 -15.01
N LYS A 59 -9.72 -0.53 -14.04
CA LYS A 59 -9.91 -1.98 -13.83
C LYS A 59 -11.38 -2.34 -13.63
N TYR A 60 -12.08 -1.63 -12.74
CA TYR A 60 -13.49 -1.92 -12.44
C TYR A 60 -14.46 -1.45 -13.52
N GLN A 61 -14.10 -0.42 -14.31
CA GLN A 61 -14.86 -0.05 -15.50
C GLN A 61 -14.82 -1.15 -16.56
N ARG A 62 -13.64 -1.73 -16.81
CA ARG A 62 -13.48 -2.85 -17.76
C ARG A 62 -14.21 -4.11 -17.31
N ALA A 63 -14.22 -4.40 -16.02
CA ALA A 63 -14.91 -5.58 -15.47
C ALA A 63 -16.45 -5.49 -15.52
N ARG A 64 -17.01 -4.29 -15.77
CA ARG A 64 -18.45 -4.04 -15.82
C ARG A 64 -19.02 -4.00 -17.26
N ALA A 65 -18.15 -3.95 -18.27
CA ALA A 65 -18.52 -3.96 -19.69
C ALA A 65 -18.62 -5.38 -20.23
#